data_AF-A0A7S2CVR3-F1
#
_entry.id   AF-A0A7S2CVR3-F1
#
_cell.length_a   1.000
_cell.length_b   1.000
_cell.length_c   1.000
_cell.angle_alpha   90.00
_cell.angle_beta   90.00
_cell.angle_gamma   90.00
#
_symmetry.space_group_name_H-M   'P 1'
#
loop_
_entity.id
_entity.type
_entity.pdbx_description
1 polymer ?
#
loop_
_entity_poly.entity_id
_entity_poly.type
_entity_poly.pdbx_seq_one_letter_code
_entity_poly.pdbx_strand_id
1 'polypeptide(L)'
;MESAPSGAMAATAATEKPATPSTTPGTSRAQTPQPTPAMAPQAEPMMTEPPRVEGGEGGMCVGDIAGAKGIVVIPASATLTDAADMLIQGDRTAGIVADENGETLGVLTENDLLVAYVEGVHWE
;
A
#
# COMPACT_ATOMS: atom_id res chain seq x y z
N MET A 1 41.38 47.97 -3.20
CA MET A 1 40.06 47.55 -2.69
C MET A 1 39.97 46.05 -2.98
N GLU A 2 40.75 45.24 -2.28
CA GLU A 2 40.61 44.85 -0.86
C GLU A 2 39.46 43.87 -0.67
N SER A 3 39.83 42.71 -0.11
CA SER A 3 39.02 41.81 0.73
C SER A 3 38.08 40.79 0.06
N ALA A 4 38.60 39.55 -0.02
CA ALA A 4 37.89 38.40 0.54
C ALA A 4 37.91 38.51 2.09
N PRO A 5 36.95 37.94 2.84
CA PRO A 5 36.99 36.51 3.20
C PRO A 5 35.54 35.94 3.19
N SER A 6 35.18 34.71 3.53
CA SER A 6 35.60 33.88 4.63
C SER A 6 34.92 32.52 4.44
N GLY A 7 35.72 31.46 4.28
CA GLY A 7 35.24 30.09 4.23
C GLY A 7 35.05 29.51 5.63
N ALA A 8 34.03 28.67 5.74
CA ALA A 8 33.96 27.45 6.54
C ALA A 8 34.28 27.54 8.05
N MET A 9 33.22 27.60 8.86
CA MET A 9 33.09 26.99 10.20
C MET A 9 31.63 26.49 10.28
N ALA A 10 31.28 25.28 10.74
CA ALA A 10 31.64 24.59 11.98
C ALA A 10 31.41 23.07 11.79
N ALA A 11 32.36 22.21 12.14
CA ALA A 11 32.47 21.50 13.43
C ALA A 11 31.28 20.56 13.74
N THR A 12 31.40 19.31 13.30
CA THR A 12 30.63 18.14 13.77
C THR A 12 31.48 17.35 14.78
N ALA A 13 31.00 17.30 16.01
CA ALA A 13 31.46 16.44 17.12
C ALA A 13 30.29 16.37 18.11
N ALA A 14 30.01 15.33 18.88
CA ALA A 14 30.39 13.92 18.93
C ALA A 14 29.48 13.31 20.04
N THR A 15 29.38 11.98 20.08
CA THR A 15 29.40 11.19 21.32
C THR A 15 28.16 11.06 22.21
N GLU A 16 27.63 9.83 22.13
CA GLU A 16 27.25 8.88 23.20
C GLU A 16 26.12 9.18 24.19
N LYS A 17 25.19 8.21 24.32
CA LYS A 17 25.22 7.30 25.48
C LYS A 17 24.42 5.99 25.25
N PRO A 18 24.98 4.81 25.58
CA PRO A 18 24.27 3.52 25.64
C PRO A 18 23.86 3.17 27.09
N ALA A 19 22.79 2.38 27.25
CA ALA A 19 22.49 1.47 28.39
C ALA A 19 20.99 1.11 28.37
N THR A 20 20.47 -0.07 28.66
CA THR A 20 20.90 -1.47 28.84
C THR A 20 19.58 -2.27 28.97
N PRO A 21 19.55 -3.57 28.63
CA PRO A 21 18.36 -4.42 28.74
C PRO A 21 18.22 -5.05 30.15
N SER A 22 16.99 -5.16 30.65
CA SER A 22 16.62 -5.94 31.85
C SER A 22 15.09 -6.10 31.81
N THR A 23 14.39 -7.21 32.10
CA THR A 23 14.65 -8.39 32.92
C THR A 23 13.59 -9.45 32.54
N THR A 24 13.99 -10.68 32.24
CA THR A 24 13.18 -11.94 32.38
C THR A 24 13.52 -12.55 33.75
N PRO A 25 12.90 -13.61 34.32
CA PRO A 25 11.69 -14.38 33.97
C PRO A 25 10.74 -14.65 35.17
N GLY A 26 9.44 -14.85 34.91
CA GLY A 26 8.44 -15.22 35.91
C GLY A 26 8.13 -16.72 35.93
N THR A 27 8.44 -17.35 37.05
CA THR A 27 8.37 -18.78 37.40
C THR A 27 6.96 -19.40 37.39
N SER A 28 6.82 -20.48 36.62
CA SER A 28 6.26 -21.81 37.00
C SER A 28 5.15 -21.89 38.05
N ARG A 29 3.98 -22.46 37.68
CA ARG A 29 3.38 -23.58 38.42
C ARG A 29 2.27 -24.32 37.65
N ALA A 30 2.43 -25.64 37.64
CA ALA A 30 1.42 -26.71 37.63
C ALA A 30 0.46 -26.85 36.44
N GLN A 31 0.83 -27.76 35.53
CA GLN A 31 -0.11 -28.56 34.75
C GLN A 31 -0.50 -29.82 35.54
N THR A 32 -1.80 -30.13 35.57
CA THR A 32 -2.31 -31.50 35.72
C THR A 32 -3.45 -31.67 34.70
N PRO A 33 -3.54 -32.80 33.98
CA PRO A 33 -4.28 -32.89 32.72
C PRO A 33 -5.76 -33.21 32.93
N GLN A 34 -6.62 -32.69 32.06
CA GLN A 34 -7.94 -33.28 31.81
C GLN A 34 -7.93 -34.02 30.47
N PRO A 35 -8.26 -35.33 30.44
CA PRO A 35 -8.62 -36.01 29.21
C PRO A 35 -10.14 -35.92 28.97
N THR A 36 -10.55 -35.65 27.74
CA THR A 36 -11.39 -36.50 26.87
C THR A 36 -11.92 -35.64 25.71
N PRO A 37 -11.84 -36.11 24.45
CA PRO A 37 -12.17 -35.30 23.28
C PRO A 37 -13.68 -35.19 23.11
N ALA A 38 -14.20 -33.97 23.25
CA ALA A 38 -15.53 -33.64 22.73
C ALA A 38 -15.36 -33.15 21.28
N MET A 39 -16.01 -33.86 20.36
CA MET A 39 -16.13 -33.57 18.94
C MET A 39 -16.23 -32.07 18.67
N ALA A 40 -15.23 -31.53 17.98
CA ALA A 40 -15.38 -30.28 17.26
C ALA A 40 -16.36 -30.50 16.12
N PRO A 41 -17.46 -29.75 15.99
CA PRO A 41 -17.92 -29.42 14.65
C PRO A 41 -16.81 -28.54 14.05
N GLN A 42 -16.06 -29.09 13.11
CA GLN A 42 -15.33 -28.27 12.15
C GLN A 42 -16.40 -27.48 11.39
N ALA A 43 -16.74 -26.30 11.90
CA ALA A 43 -17.27 -25.25 11.07
C ALA A 43 -16.07 -24.79 10.23
N GLU A 44 -15.83 -25.52 9.15
CA GLU A 44 -15.04 -24.99 8.04
C GLU A 44 -15.62 -23.61 7.74
N PRO A 45 -14.81 -22.53 7.75
CA PRO A 45 -15.31 -21.23 7.35
C PRO A 45 -15.82 -21.43 5.93
N MET A 46 -17.14 -21.37 5.79
CA MET A 46 -17.80 -21.36 4.52
C MET A 46 -17.11 -20.26 3.73
N MET A 47 -16.28 -20.67 2.77
CA MET A 47 -16.01 -19.84 1.63
C MET A 47 -17.38 -19.65 1.00
N THR A 48 -18.09 -18.61 1.43
CA THR A 48 -19.09 -17.98 0.59
C THR A 48 -18.29 -17.51 -0.60
N GLU A 49 -18.21 -18.38 -1.61
CA GLU A 49 -17.86 -17.96 -2.95
C GLU A 49 -18.66 -16.67 -3.20
N PRO A 50 -18.00 -15.58 -3.61
CA PRO A 50 -18.70 -14.34 -3.90
C PRO A 50 -19.86 -14.69 -4.83
N PRO A 51 -21.06 -14.11 -4.63
CA PRO A 51 -22.24 -14.50 -5.37
C PRO A 51 -21.90 -14.47 -6.85
N ARG A 52 -21.83 -15.66 -7.47
CA ARG A 52 -21.67 -15.79 -8.90
C ARG A 52 -22.95 -15.20 -9.45
N VAL A 53 -22.88 -13.97 -9.94
CA VAL A 53 -23.99 -13.30 -10.60
C VAL A 53 -24.27 -14.17 -11.82
N GLU A 54 -25.23 -15.09 -11.71
CA GLU A 54 -25.73 -15.87 -12.83
C GLU A 54 -26.36 -14.85 -13.78
N GLY A 55 -25.59 -14.48 -14.80
CA GLY A 55 -25.97 -13.48 -15.78
C GLY A 55 -27.30 -13.86 -16.40
N GLY A 56 -28.34 -13.13 -16.05
CA GLY A 56 -29.61 -13.16 -16.78
C GLY A 56 -29.36 -12.86 -18.26
N GLU A 57 -30.05 -13.57 -19.13
CA GLU A 57 -29.89 -13.46 -20.58
C GLU A 57 -29.92 -11.99 -21.05
N GLY A 58 -28.81 -11.55 -21.67
CA GLY A 58 -28.84 -10.57 -22.75
C GLY A 58 -28.40 -9.13 -22.48
N GLY A 59 -27.36 -8.88 -21.68
CA GLY A 59 -26.75 -7.54 -21.57
C GLY A 59 -25.23 -7.58 -21.43
N MET A 60 -24.54 -6.58 -21.99
CA MET A 60 -23.11 -6.39 -21.78
C MET A 60 -22.86 -6.06 -20.30
N CYS A 61 -22.05 -6.86 -19.61
CA CYS A 61 -21.73 -6.57 -18.23
C CYS A 61 -20.67 -5.46 -18.17
N VAL A 62 -20.60 -4.74 -17.05
CA VAL A 62 -19.59 -3.67 -16.87
C VAL A 62 -18.16 -4.22 -17.04
N GLY A 63 -17.95 -5.48 -16.66
CA GLY A 63 -16.68 -6.19 -16.85
C GLY A 63 -16.27 -6.33 -18.31
N ASP A 64 -17.23 -6.54 -19.23
CA ASP A 64 -16.95 -6.64 -20.67
C ASP A 64 -16.42 -5.32 -21.23
N ILE A 65 -16.98 -4.19 -20.77
CA ILE A 65 -16.58 -2.85 -21.21
C ILE A 65 -15.21 -2.48 -20.63
N ALA A 66 -15.02 -2.72 -19.32
CA ALA A 66 -13.78 -2.40 -18.64
C ALA A 66 -12.61 -3.26 -19.16
N GLY A 67 -12.84 -4.55 -19.37
CA GLY A 67 -11.84 -5.48 -19.89
C GLY A 67 -11.44 -5.18 -21.34
N ALA A 68 -12.38 -4.73 -22.18
CA ALA A 68 -12.12 -4.46 -23.60
C ALA A 68 -11.12 -3.32 -23.85
N LYS A 69 -11.03 -2.35 -22.94
CA LYS A 69 -10.15 -1.18 -23.11
C LYS A 69 -8.77 -1.38 -22.49
N GLY A 70 -8.55 -2.38 -21.65
CA GLY A 70 -7.30 -2.48 -20.90
C GLY A 70 -7.20 -1.40 -19.82
N ILE A 71 -6.65 -1.81 -18.68
CA ILE A 71 -6.61 -1.01 -17.45
C ILE A 71 -5.16 -0.65 -17.17
N VAL A 72 -4.91 0.62 -16.85
CA VAL A 72 -3.61 1.06 -16.31
C VAL A 72 -3.64 0.79 -14.81
N VAL A 73 -2.68 -0.02 -14.34
CA VAL A 73 -2.45 -0.29 -12.91
C VAL A 73 -1.17 0.43 -12.51
N ILE A 74 -1.28 1.33 -11.54
CA ILE A 74 -0.20 2.17 -11.05
C ILE A 74 0.27 1.59 -9.71
N PRO A 75 1.56 1.27 -9.55
CA PRO A 75 2.09 0.84 -8.26
C PRO A 75 1.92 1.92 -7.20
N ALA A 76 1.53 1.53 -5.98
CA ALA A 76 1.41 2.47 -4.85
C ALA A 76 2.71 3.19 -4.49
N SER A 77 3.86 2.64 -4.90
CA SER A 77 5.19 3.21 -4.72
C SER A 77 5.63 4.15 -5.84
N ALA A 78 4.84 4.30 -6.92
CA ALA A 78 5.18 5.14 -8.06
C ALA A 78 5.10 6.63 -7.69
N THR A 79 5.99 7.44 -8.27
CA THR A 79 5.90 8.90 -8.12
C THR A 79 4.71 9.46 -8.90
N LEU A 80 4.30 10.71 -8.62
CA LEU A 80 3.27 11.37 -9.42
C LEU A 80 3.68 11.54 -10.89
N THR A 81 4.98 11.70 -11.14
CA THR A 81 5.55 11.77 -12.49
C THR A 81 5.39 10.44 -13.22
N ASP A 82 5.77 9.33 -12.57
CA ASP A 82 5.59 7.98 -13.11
C ASP A 82 4.10 7.70 -13.40
N ALA A 83 3.23 8.07 -12.46
CA ALA A 83 1.80 7.89 -12.61
C ALA A 83 1.24 8.67 -13.82
N ALA A 84 1.65 9.92 -14.01
CA ALA A 84 1.26 10.72 -15.17
C ALA A 84 1.76 10.10 -16.48
N ASP A 85 3.01 9.65 -16.51
CA ASP A 85 3.60 8.98 -17.68
C ASP A 85 2.84 7.70 -18.03
N MET A 86 2.47 6.89 -17.04
CA MET A 86 1.69 5.67 -17.23
C MET A 86 0.29 5.94 -17.81
N LEU A 87 -0.37 7.01 -17.35
CA LEU A 87 -1.67 7.43 -17.88
C LEU A 87 -1.56 7.89 -19.34
N ILE A 88 -0.56 8.71 -19.66
CA ILE A 88 -0.30 9.21 -21.03
C ILE A 88 0.04 8.06 -21.97
N GLN A 89 0.98 7.18 -21.57
CA GLN A 89 1.40 6.04 -22.40
C GLN A 89 0.27 5.02 -22.59
N GLY A 90 -0.61 4.89 -21.59
CA GLY A 90 -1.79 4.03 -21.66
C GLY A 90 -2.96 4.61 -22.45
N ASP A 91 -2.90 5.88 -22.86
CA ASP A 91 -4.05 6.63 -23.42
C ASP A 91 -5.27 6.54 -22.49
N ARG A 92 -5.04 6.73 -21.17
CA ARG A 92 -6.06 6.64 -20.12
C ARG A 92 -6.06 7.90 -19.26
N THR A 93 -7.25 8.28 -18.81
CA THR A 93 -7.46 9.42 -17.92
C THR A 93 -7.53 9.01 -16.44
N ALA A 94 -7.51 7.71 -16.17
CA ALA A 94 -7.55 7.14 -14.83
C ALA A 94 -6.86 5.78 -14.78
N GLY A 95 -6.28 5.47 -13.62
CA GLY A 95 -5.60 4.22 -13.32
C GLY A 95 -5.97 3.70 -11.94
N ILE A 96 -5.92 2.37 -11.79
CA ILE A 96 -6.09 1.72 -10.50
C ILE A 96 -4.77 1.77 -9.76
N VAL A 97 -4.77 2.25 -8.52
CA VAL A 97 -3.59 2.21 -7.65
C VAL A 97 -3.63 0.90 -6.87
N ALA A 98 -2.57 0.09 -6.99
CA ALA A 98 -2.47 -1.20 -6.31
C ALA A 98 -1.14 -1.34 -5.57
N ASP A 99 -1.16 -2.06 -4.46
CA ASP A 99 0.05 -2.41 -3.70
C ASP A 99 0.82 -3.58 -4.34
N GLU A 100 1.94 -3.97 -3.74
CA GLU A 100 2.76 -5.10 -4.20
C GLU A 100 2.06 -6.47 -4.08
N ASN A 101 1.01 -6.56 -3.24
CA ASN A 101 0.20 -7.77 -3.06
C ASN A 101 -0.95 -7.85 -4.09
N GLY A 102 -1.11 -6.82 -4.93
CA GLY A 102 -2.22 -6.70 -5.87
C GLY A 102 -3.52 -6.24 -5.22
N GLU A 103 -3.47 -5.73 -3.99
CA GLU A 103 -4.63 -5.12 -3.33
C GLU A 103 -4.85 -3.70 -3.89
N THR A 104 -6.07 -3.43 -4.32
CA THR A 104 -6.46 -2.11 -4.83
C THR A 104 -6.58 -1.11 -3.68
N LEU A 105 -5.77 -0.06 -3.70
CA LEU A 105 -5.84 1.04 -2.75
C LEU A 105 -6.84 2.12 -3.17
N GLY A 106 -7.03 2.31 -4.47
CA GLY A 106 -7.94 3.33 -4.98
C GLY A 106 -7.83 3.57 -6.48
N VAL A 107 -8.32 4.73 -6.91
CA VAL A 107 -8.26 5.20 -8.30
C VAL A 107 -7.54 6.54 -8.30
N LEU A 108 -6.60 6.70 -9.23
CA LEU A 108 -5.95 7.98 -9.53
C LEU A 108 -6.45 8.47 -10.88
N THR A 109 -6.89 9.72 -10.96
CA THR A 109 -7.37 10.36 -12.19
C THR A 109 -6.53 11.58 -12.57
N GLU A 110 -6.65 12.05 -13.81
CA GLU A 110 -6.05 13.32 -14.24
C GLU A 110 -6.46 14.51 -13.36
N ASN A 111 -7.69 14.51 -12.84
CA ASN A 111 -8.14 15.57 -11.93
C ASN A 111 -7.34 15.57 -10.62
N ASP A 112 -7.03 14.40 -10.08
CA ASP A 112 -6.25 14.28 -8.84
C ASP A 112 -4.81 14.79 -9.05
N LEU A 113 -4.23 14.50 -10.21
CA LEU A 113 -2.93 15.05 -10.64
C LEU A 113 -2.96 16.58 -10.72
N LEU A 114 -4.01 17.16 -11.32
CA LEU A 114 -4.16 18.61 -11.40
C LEU A 114 -4.33 19.27 -10.03
N VAL A 115 -5.11 18.65 -9.13
CA VAL A 115 -5.28 19.13 -7.76
C VAL A 115 -3.94 19.11 -7.03
N ALA A 116 -3.20 18.00 -7.10
CA ALA A 116 -1.87 17.87 -6.49
C ALA A 116 -0.88 18.93 -7.01
N TYR A 117 -0.95 19.26 -8.31
CA TYR A 117 -0.13 20.31 -8.92
C TYR A 117 -0.47 21.70 -8.35
N VAL A 118 -1.76 22.02 -8.24
CA VAL A 118 -2.24 23.31 -7.69
C VAL A 118 -1.91 23.45 -6.20
N GLU A 119 -1.96 22.35 -5.46
CA GLU A 119 -1.63 22.31 -4.03
C GLU A 119 -0.12 22.37 -3.74
N GLY A 120 0.73 22.27 -4.77
CA GLY A 120 2.18 22.33 -4.63
C GLY A 120 2.79 21.06 -4.04
N VAL A 121 2.15 19.90 -4.24
CA VAL A 121 2.73 18.60 -3.90
C VAL A 121 4.00 18.39 -4.74
N HIS A 122 5.04 17.79 -4.15
CA HIS A 122 6.28 17.46 -4.87
C HIS A 122 6.10 16.24 -5.79
N TRP A 123 6.71 16.26 -6.98
CA TRP A 123 6.48 15.29 -8.06
C TRP A 123 7.68 14.34 -8.31
N GLU A 124 8.80 14.56 -7.63
CA GLU A 124 10.05 13.80 -7.75
C GLU A 124 10.27 12.82 -6.60
#